data_AF-A0ABD5M1F2-F1
#
_entry.id   AF-A0ABD5M1F2-F1
#
_cell.length_a   1.000
_cell.length_b   1.000
_cell.length_c   1.000
_cell.angle_alpha   90.00
_cell.angle_beta   90.00
_cell.angle_gamma   90.00
#
_symmetry.space_group_name_H-M   'P 1'
#
loop_
_entity.id
_entity.type
_entity.pdbx_description
1 polymer ?
#
loop_
_entity_poly.entity_id
_entity_poly.type
_entity_poly.pdbx_seq_one_letter_code
_entity_poly.pdbx_strand_id
1 'polypeptide(L)'
;MGVDLDLPFYDSYRQRSDNHSIRVGAGSPYTLNRLPFSTHGSPIHVQAWGEDVTTAGYGDLFHGDGNNKYTANFSGTSSACALVAGAAAVIQSWYKDKTNTVLTPIEMRELLIKTGTYPSLNEKIGPLPNVNNAILHLKI
;
A
#
# COMPACT_ATOMS: atom_id res chain seq x y z
N MET A 1 2.96 -14.42 -12.50
CA MET A 1 3.44 -14.59 -11.11
C MET A 1 4.21 -13.33 -10.71
N GLY A 2 4.23 -13.01 -9.42
CA GLY A 2 5.07 -11.94 -8.90
C GLY A 2 6.55 -12.33 -8.93
N VAL A 3 7.44 -11.34 -9.01
CA VAL A 3 8.89 -11.58 -9.08
C VAL A 3 9.58 -11.15 -7.77
N ASP A 4 10.63 -11.87 -7.37
CA ASP A 4 11.52 -11.45 -6.28
C ASP A 4 12.59 -10.48 -6.83
N LEU A 5 12.50 -9.23 -6.38
CA LEU A 5 13.41 -8.15 -6.76
C LEU A 5 14.76 -8.24 -6.05
N ASP A 6 14.97 -9.18 -5.11
CA ASP A 6 16.27 -9.40 -4.47
C ASP A 6 17.18 -10.34 -5.26
N LEU A 7 16.66 -11.01 -6.30
CA LEU A 7 17.47 -11.87 -7.17
C LEU A 7 18.62 -11.09 -7.84
N PRO A 8 19.78 -11.72 -8.10
CA PRO A 8 20.95 -11.07 -8.73
C PRO A 8 20.64 -10.39 -10.07
N PHE A 9 19.67 -10.93 -10.83
CA PHE A 9 19.20 -10.32 -12.07
C PHE A 9 18.76 -8.85 -11.91
N TYR A 10 18.27 -8.47 -10.72
CA TYR A 10 17.81 -7.12 -10.40
C TYR A 10 18.85 -6.25 -9.70
N ASP A 11 20.13 -6.64 -9.62
CA ASP A 11 21.17 -5.84 -8.96
C ASP A 11 21.28 -4.44 -9.55
N SER A 12 21.34 -4.33 -10.88
CA SER A 12 21.39 -3.03 -11.57
C SER A 12 20.12 -2.20 -11.37
N TYR A 13 18.98 -2.84 -11.16
CA TYR A 13 17.72 -2.17 -10.83
C TYR A 13 17.73 -1.61 -9.41
N ARG A 14 18.21 -2.40 -8.43
CA ARG A 14 18.34 -1.98 -7.03
C ARG A 14 19.39 -0.90 -6.81
N GLN A 15 20.38 -0.79 -7.71
CA GLN A 15 21.40 0.27 -7.68
C GLN A 15 20.95 1.61 -8.28
N ARG A 16 19.75 1.69 -8.86
CA ARG A 16 19.21 2.97 -9.35
C ARG A 16 18.94 3.90 -8.17
N SER A 17 19.10 5.20 -8.42
CA SER A 17 18.77 6.24 -7.45
C SER A 17 17.31 6.10 -7.01
N ASP A 18 17.07 6.30 -5.72
CA ASP A 18 15.71 6.35 -5.19
C ASP A 18 14.95 7.51 -5.83
N ASN A 19 13.77 7.21 -6.39
CA ASN A 19 12.90 8.18 -7.02
C ASN A 19 11.84 8.74 -6.04
N HIS A 20 12.00 8.45 -4.74
CA HIS A 20 11.14 8.88 -3.64
C HIS A 20 9.71 8.35 -3.74
N SER A 21 9.48 7.31 -4.53
CA SER A 21 8.18 6.65 -4.62
C SER A 21 7.93 5.75 -3.41
N ILE A 22 6.65 5.54 -3.11
CA ILE A 22 6.18 4.48 -2.22
C ILE A 22 5.81 3.29 -3.10
N ARG A 23 6.54 2.17 -2.98
CA ARG A 23 6.29 0.94 -3.74
C ARG A 23 5.44 0.01 -2.90
N VAL A 24 4.35 -0.47 -3.50
CA VAL A 24 3.28 -1.16 -2.79
C VAL A 24 3.14 -2.60 -3.27
N GLY A 25 3.23 -3.55 -2.33
CA GLY A 25 2.92 -4.96 -2.54
C GLY A 25 1.43 -5.27 -2.29
N ALA A 26 0.99 -6.42 -2.79
CA ALA A 26 -0.36 -6.94 -2.58
C ALA A 26 -0.35 -8.09 -1.56
N GLY A 27 -1.08 -7.90 -0.46
CA GLY A 27 -1.31 -8.92 0.55
C GLY A 27 -2.77 -9.34 0.65
N SER A 28 -2.99 -10.49 1.27
CA SER A 28 -4.31 -11.02 1.56
C SER A 28 -4.98 -10.22 2.69
N PRO A 29 -6.27 -9.88 2.61
CA PRO A 29 -6.97 -9.17 3.67
C PRO A 29 -7.08 -9.97 4.97
N TYR A 30 -6.91 -11.29 4.92
CA TYR A 30 -7.05 -12.19 6.07
C TYR A 30 -5.76 -12.40 6.87
N THR A 31 -4.60 -12.34 6.20
CA THR A 31 -3.32 -12.74 6.78
C THR A 31 -2.21 -11.71 6.60
N LEU A 32 -2.40 -10.73 5.71
CA LEU A 32 -1.35 -9.83 5.20
C LEU A 32 -0.19 -10.56 4.51
N ASN A 33 -0.31 -11.88 4.31
CA ASN A 33 0.65 -12.65 3.54
C ASN A 33 0.56 -12.24 2.07
N ARG A 34 1.69 -12.33 1.38
CA ARG A 34 1.83 -11.91 0.00
C ARG A 34 0.97 -12.75 -0.92
N LEU A 35 0.24 -12.08 -1.80
CA LEU A 35 -0.49 -12.76 -2.86
C LEU A 35 0.47 -13.28 -3.94
N PRO A 36 0.23 -14.47 -4.55
CA PRO A 36 1.18 -15.08 -5.49
C PRO A 36 1.56 -14.22 -6.69
N PHE A 37 0.70 -13.29 -7.10
CA PHE A 37 0.98 -12.35 -8.20
C PHE A 37 1.80 -11.12 -7.77
N SER A 38 1.95 -10.85 -6.48
CA SER A 38 2.67 -9.67 -5.99
C SER A 38 4.17 -9.82 -6.16
N THR A 39 4.77 -8.85 -6.85
CA THR A 39 6.22 -8.60 -6.80
C THR A 39 6.62 -8.25 -5.36
N HIS A 40 7.81 -8.68 -4.94
CA HIS A 40 8.32 -8.58 -3.58
C HIS A 40 9.83 -8.39 -3.57
N GLY A 41 10.42 -8.18 -2.40
CA GLY A 41 11.85 -7.95 -2.21
C GLY A 41 12.12 -6.65 -1.45
N SER A 42 13.39 -6.42 -1.11
CA SER A 42 13.85 -5.22 -0.40
C SER A 42 13.39 -3.87 -0.97
N PRO A 43 13.10 -3.71 -2.29
CA PRO A 43 12.60 -2.44 -2.81
C PRO A 43 11.11 -2.14 -2.52
N ILE A 44 10.33 -3.11 -2.03
CA ILE A 44 8.92 -2.91 -1.69
C ILE A 44 8.81 -2.36 -0.26
N HIS A 45 8.08 -1.24 -0.10
CA HIS A 45 8.07 -0.48 1.14
C HIS A 45 6.92 -0.89 2.06
N VAL A 46 5.71 -1.00 1.51
CA VAL A 46 4.47 -1.26 2.26
C VAL A 46 3.53 -2.14 1.43
N GLN A 47 2.46 -2.63 2.04
CA GLN A 47 1.42 -3.40 1.36
C GLN A 47 0.03 -2.91 1.69
N ALA A 48 -0.95 -3.40 0.93
CA ALA A 48 -2.36 -3.41 1.34
C ALA A 48 -3.09 -4.56 0.65
N TRP A 49 -4.40 -4.62 0.86
CA TRP A 49 -5.26 -5.66 0.32
C TRP A 49 -5.24 -5.63 -1.20
N GLY A 50 -4.80 -6.75 -1.78
CA GLY A 50 -4.75 -6.95 -3.23
C GLY A 50 -5.81 -7.92 -3.75
N GLU A 51 -6.70 -8.41 -2.91
CA GLU A 51 -7.85 -9.26 -3.24
C GLU A 51 -9.04 -8.87 -2.37
N ASP A 52 -10.24 -9.31 -2.76
CA ASP A 52 -11.50 -9.05 -2.06
C ASP A 52 -11.75 -7.55 -1.79
N VAL A 53 -11.35 -6.69 -2.73
CA VAL A 53 -11.55 -5.24 -2.62
C VAL A 53 -12.89 -4.85 -3.25
N THR A 54 -13.77 -4.32 -2.42
CA THR A 54 -15.01 -3.69 -2.89
C THR A 54 -14.71 -2.35 -3.55
N THR A 55 -15.21 -2.15 -4.77
CA THR A 55 -14.98 -0.90 -5.53
C THR A 55 -16.13 -0.61 -6.49
N ALA A 56 -16.10 0.56 -7.13
CA ALA A 56 -17.01 0.90 -8.21
C ALA A 56 -16.66 0.14 -9.50
N GLY A 57 -17.66 -0.14 -10.33
CA GLY A 57 -17.55 -0.90 -11.57
C GLY A 57 -18.05 -2.34 -11.47
N TYR A 58 -17.95 -3.06 -12.60
CA TYR A 58 -18.38 -4.45 -12.90
C TYR A 58 -19.84 -4.81 -12.57
N GLY A 59 -20.27 -4.66 -11.31
CA GLY A 59 -21.69 -4.70 -10.93
C GLY A 59 -22.19 -6.01 -10.33
N ASP A 60 -21.34 -6.82 -9.69
CA ASP A 60 -21.78 -8.04 -8.96
C ASP A 60 -22.42 -7.75 -7.60
N LEU A 61 -22.10 -6.61 -6.95
CA LEU A 61 -22.77 -6.17 -5.72
C LEU A 61 -24.00 -5.31 -6.01
N PHE A 62 -23.87 -4.41 -6.98
CA PHE A 62 -24.97 -3.54 -7.39
C PHE A 62 -24.83 -3.20 -8.87
N HIS A 63 -25.90 -3.43 -9.63
CA HIS A 63 -25.94 -3.22 -11.07
C HIS A 63 -27.06 -2.25 -11.44
N GLY A 64 -26.90 -0.99 -11.07
CA GLY A 64 -27.81 0.06 -11.51
C GLY A 64 -27.60 0.43 -12.98
N ASP A 65 -28.55 1.19 -13.49
CA ASP A 65 -28.73 1.54 -14.90
C ASP A 65 -27.77 2.66 -15.36
N GLY A 66 -26.94 3.20 -14.45
CA GLY A 66 -26.01 4.30 -14.68
C GLY A 66 -24.59 4.03 -14.19
N ASN A 67 -23.87 5.08 -13.80
CA ASN A 67 -22.50 5.01 -13.25
C ASN A 67 -22.46 4.62 -11.76
N ASN A 68 -23.38 3.75 -11.34
CA ASN A 68 -23.58 3.32 -9.97
C ASN A 68 -23.35 1.81 -9.83
N LYS A 69 -22.41 1.24 -10.59
CA LYS A 69 -22.05 -0.18 -10.46
C LYS A 69 -21.05 -0.38 -9.35
N TYR A 70 -21.18 -1.47 -8.59
CA TYR A 70 -20.23 -1.86 -7.56
C TYR A 70 -19.92 -3.36 -7.62
N THR A 71 -18.69 -3.70 -7.27
CA THR A 71 -18.15 -5.06 -7.25
C THR A 71 -17.54 -5.38 -5.90
N ALA A 72 -17.61 -6.64 -5.46
CA ALA A 72 -16.97 -7.12 -4.25
C ALA A 72 -15.52 -7.56 -4.47
N ASN A 73 -15.15 -7.93 -5.70
CA ASN A 73 -14.04 -8.84 -5.94
C ASN A 73 -12.97 -8.25 -6.89
N PHE A 74 -12.60 -6.98 -6.72
CA PHE A 74 -11.49 -6.43 -7.49
C PHE A 74 -10.15 -6.81 -6.87
N SER A 75 -9.23 -7.31 -7.71
CA SER A 75 -7.94 -7.83 -7.28
C SER A 75 -6.79 -7.25 -8.09
N GLY A 76 -5.65 -7.03 -7.43
CA GLY A 76 -4.40 -6.57 -8.03
C GLY A 76 -3.58 -5.69 -7.09
N THR A 77 -2.31 -5.49 -7.43
CA THR A 77 -1.47 -4.48 -6.76
C THR A 77 -2.03 -3.06 -6.94
N SER A 78 -2.81 -2.81 -8.00
CA SER A 78 -3.55 -1.57 -8.18
C SER A 78 -4.55 -1.29 -7.05
N SER A 79 -5.25 -2.32 -6.55
CA SER A 79 -6.12 -2.20 -5.38
C SER A 79 -5.31 -1.80 -4.16
N ALA A 80 -4.23 -2.54 -3.88
CA ALA A 80 -3.35 -2.25 -2.75
C ALA A 80 -2.78 -0.82 -2.81
N CYS A 81 -2.33 -0.39 -3.99
CA CYS A 81 -1.80 0.95 -4.22
C CYS A 81 -2.84 2.04 -3.89
N ALA A 82 -4.10 1.86 -4.31
CA ALA A 82 -5.17 2.79 -4.01
C ALA A 82 -5.46 2.90 -2.49
N LEU A 83 -5.45 1.77 -1.77
CA LEU A 83 -5.61 1.78 -0.31
C LEU A 83 -4.46 2.53 0.40
N VAL A 84 -3.21 2.27 0.00
CA VAL A 84 -2.04 2.98 0.56
C VAL A 84 -2.10 4.47 0.25
N ALA A 85 -2.49 4.85 -0.96
CA ALA A 85 -2.65 6.25 -1.35
C ALA A 85 -3.72 6.96 -0.49
N GLY A 86 -4.84 6.29 -0.22
CA GLY A 86 -5.87 6.80 0.70
C GLY A 86 -5.35 6.99 2.12
N ALA A 87 -4.62 6.01 2.67
CA ALA A 87 -4.01 6.11 3.99
C ALA A 87 -3.02 7.28 4.08
N ALA A 88 -2.15 7.43 3.08
CA ALA A 88 -1.21 8.54 3.00
C ALA A 88 -1.92 9.90 2.93
N ALA A 89 -3.00 10.02 2.13
CA ALA A 89 -3.78 11.25 2.02
C ALA A 89 -4.41 11.67 3.35
N VAL A 90 -4.98 10.72 4.11
CA VAL A 90 -5.57 10.99 5.44
C VAL A 90 -4.51 11.47 6.43
N ILE A 91 -3.36 10.79 6.49
CA ILE A 91 -2.24 11.18 7.36
C ILE A 91 -1.73 12.57 6.99
N GLN A 92 -1.54 12.83 5.69
CA GLN A 92 -1.06 14.11 5.18
C GLN A 92 -2.03 15.26 5.52
N SER A 93 -3.34 15.01 5.39
CA SER A 93 -4.37 15.98 5.72
C SER A 93 -4.34 16.33 7.21
N TRP A 94 -4.24 15.32 8.08
CA TRP A 94 -4.14 15.54 9.53
C TRP A 94 -2.86 16.32 9.89
N TYR A 95 -1.71 15.93 9.33
CA TYR A 95 -0.44 16.60 9.62
C TYR A 95 -0.48 18.07 9.21
N LYS A 96 -0.97 18.34 7.99
CA LYS A 96 -1.10 19.71 7.48
C LYS A 96 -2.03 20.58 8.33
N ASP A 97 -3.12 20.02 8.85
CA ASP A 97 -4.01 20.72 9.79
C ASP A 97 -3.30 21.10 11.10
N LYS A 98 -2.41 20.25 11.61
CA LYS A 98 -1.73 20.48 12.91
C LYS A 98 -0.49 21.35 12.82
N THR A 99 0.24 21.33 11.71
CA THR A 99 1.54 22.00 11.59
C THR A 99 1.55 23.15 10.60
N ASN A 100 0.55 23.25 9.74
CA ASN A 100 0.55 24.11 8.56
C ASN A 100 1.71 23.79 7.58
N THR A 101 2.30 22.60 7.65
CA THR A 101 3.35 22.09 6.75
C THR A 101 2.95 20.73 6.15
N VAL A 102 3.77 20.16 5.28
CA VAL A 102 3.51 18.86 4.65
C VAL A 102 4.71 17.92 4.85
N LEU A 103 4.45 16.66 5.18
CA LEU A 103 5.43 15.58 5.04
C LEU A 103 5.89 15.47 3.58
N THR A 104 7.18 15.31 3.39
CA THR A 104 7.79 14.93 2.12
C THR A 104 7.46 13.47 1.76
N PRO A 105 7.61 13.06 0.49
CA PRO A 105 7.38 11.67 0.09
C PRO A 105 8.22 10.66 0.89
N ILE A 106 9.46 11.02 1.23
CA ILE A 106 10.35 10.17 2.04
C ILE A 106 9.84 10.08 3.47
N GLU A 107 9.49 11.21 4.11
CA GLU A 107 8.96 11.19 5.48
C GLU A 107 7.66 10.38 5.58
N MET A 108 6.76 10.53 4.61
CA MET A 108 5.55 9.71 4.54
C MET A 108 5.90 8.22 4.39
N ARG A 109 6.81 7.87 3.48
CA ARG A 109 7.24 6.48 3.29
C ARG A 109 7.80 5.87 4.58
N GLU A 110 8.74 6.55 5.23
CA GLU A 110 9.37 6.05 6.46
C GLU A 110 8.36 5.94 7.60
N LEU A 111 7.42 6.88 7.71
CA LEU A 111 6.34 6.82 8.68
C LEU A 111 5.46 5.59 8.47
N LEU A 112 5.04 5.32 7.22
CA LEU A 112 4.20 4.16 6.90
C LEU A 112 4.92 2.84 7.21
N ILE A 113 6.21 2.72 6.88
CA ILE A 113 7.03 1.54 7.19
C ILE A 113 7.16 1.34 8.70
N LYS A 114 7.41 2.43 9.44
CA LYS A 114 7.69 2.37 10.88
C LYS A 114 6.46 2.09 11.73
N THR A 115 5.29 2.57 11.31
CA THR A 115 4.06 2.55 12.12
C THR A 115 3.03 1.53 11.66
N GLY A 116 3.25 0.91 10.51
CA GLY A 116 2.37 -0.10 9.95
C GLY A 116 2.34 -1.42 10.72
N THR A 117 1.38 -2.26 10.36
CA THR A 117 1.18 -3.62 10.90
C THR A 117 1.86 -4.64 9.99
N TYR A 118 2.86 -5.35 10.51
CA TYR A 118 3.59 -6.36 9.75
C TYR A 118 2.78 -7.68 9.63
N PRO A 119 2.89 -8.38 8.49
CA PRO A 119 2.40 -9.75 8.38
C PRO A 119 3.17 -10.69 9.31
N SER A 120 2.54 -11.80 9.69
CA SER A 120 3.21 -12.87 10.43
C SER A 120 4.34 -13.51 9.64
N LEU A 121 4.21 -13.56 8.30
CA LEU A 121 5.26 -14.05 7.41
C LEU A 121 5.99 -12.87 6.76
N ASN A 122 7.31 -12.82 6.90
CA ASN A 122 8.11 -11.80 6.22
C ASN A 122 8.37 -12.18 4.75
N GLU A 123 7.36 -11.98 3.91
CA GLU A 123 7.44 -12.21 2.45
C GLU A 123 7.90 -10.96 1.67
N LYS A 124 8.55 -10.01 2.35
CA LYS A 124 9.18 -8.82 1.76
C LYS A 124 8.24 -7.96 0.91
N ILE A 125 7.04 -7.71 1.44
CA ILE A 125 6.09 -6.72 0.90
C ILE A 125 5.79 -5.58 1.86
N GLY A 126 6.53 -5.49 2.98
CA GLY A 126 6.37 -4.45 3.97
C GLY A 126 5.11 -4.59 4.84
N PRO A 127 4.83 -3.61 5.71
CA PRO A 127 3.65 -3.61 6.57
C PRO A 127 2.43 -3.00 5.88
N LEU A 128 1.24 -3.33 6.39
CA LEU A 128 0.00 -2.62 6.10
C LEU A 128 0.01 -1.25 6.82
N PRO A 129 -0.22 -0.12 6.14
CA PRO A 129 -0.38 1.17 6.80
C PRO A 129 -1.37 1.15 7.96
N ASN A 130 -0.96 1.71 9.09
CA ASN A 130 -1.83 1.92 10.25
C ASN A 130 -1.93 3.43 10.51
N VAL A 131 -3.01 4.03 10.02
CA VAL A 131 -3.24 5.49 10.08
C VAL A 131 -3.25 5.99 11.52
N ASN A 132 -3.84 5.24 12.45
CA ASN A 132 -3.89 5.62 13.86
C ASN A 132 -2.49 5.63 14.48
N ASN A 133 -1.70 4.58 14.26
CA ASN A 133 -0.32 4.54 14.75
C ASN A 133 0.54 5.63 14.13
N ALA A 134 0.37 5.90 12.83
CA ALA A 134 1.08 6.98 12.14
C ALA A 134 0.78 8.34 12.77
N ILE A 135 -0.50 8.66 12.99
CA ILE A 135 -0.92 9.90 13.64
C ILE A 135 -0.39 9.96 15.08
N LEU A 136 -0.50 8.88 15.86
CA LEU A 136 0.05 8.79 17.22
C LEU A 136 1.56 9.04 17.25
N HIS A 137 2.29 8.52 16.26
CA HIS A 137 3.74 8.73 16.15
C HIS A 137 4.11 10.17 15.80
N LEU A 138 3.27 10.83 15.00
CA LEU A 138 3.43 12.22 14.62
C LEU A 138 2.92 13.21 15.68
N LYS A 139 2.25 12.76 16.75
CA LYS A 139 1.71 13.70 17.76
C LYS A 139 2.83 14.58 18.30
N ILE A 140 2.57 15.88 18.18
CA ILE A 140 3.43 17.01 18.49
C ILE A 140 2.86 17.70 19.72
#